data_AF-A0A1V5GZE7-F1
#
_entry.id   AF-A0A1V5GZE7-F1
#
_cell.length_a   1.000
_cell.length_b   1.000
_cell.length_c   1.000
_cell.angle_alpha   90.00
_cell.angle_beta   90.00
_cell.angle_gamma   90.00
#
_symmetry.space_group_name_H-M   'P 1'
#
loop_
_entity.id
_entity.type
_entity.pdbx_description
1 polymer ?
#
loop_
_entity_poly.entity_id
_entity_poly.type
_entity_poly.pdbx_seq_one_letter_code
_entity_poly.pdbx_strand_id
1 'polypeptide(L)'
;MPGFVEMKVAGIALDPTNNAPIVVLRDLEGKFVLPIWIGIMEASAIAASLEGIRYSRPMTHDLFKSVMETLGVKVEKIEVVDIRDNVFFALITLEYNGNKVTVDARPSDAIAIALRLNCAIFVADHVVKDAIRVETSKETGGKVIVGFEQDKEKLKEILEKMNPEDFGKFKA
;
A
#
# COMPACT_ATOMS: atom_id res chain seq x y z
N MET A 1 -19.17 -8.22 -10.97
CA MET A 1 -17.74 -8.29 -10.57
C MET A 1 -17.49 -7.15 -9.61
N PRO A 2 -16.77 -7.36 -8.50
CA PRO A 2 -16.30 -6.22 -7.73
C PRO A 2 -15.43 -5.35 -8.65
N GLY A 3 -15.67 -4.04 -8.65
CA GLY A 3 -14.75 -3.11 -9.31
C GLY A 3 -13.45 -3.03 -8.52
N PHE A 4 -12.41 -2.53 -9.18
CA PHE A 4 -11.09 -2.31 -8.60
C PHE A 4 -10.64 -0.90 -8.94
N VAL A 5 -9.98 -0.26 -7.97
CA VAL A 5 -9.34 1.04 -8.14
C VAL A 5 -7.83 0.85 -8.15
N GLU A 6 -7.17 1.40 -9.16
CA GLU A 6 -5.71 1.43 -9.21
C GLU A 6 -5.18 2.45 -8.20
N MET A 7 -4.19 2.01 -7.41
CA MET A 7 -3.60 2.77 -6.32
C MET A 7 -2.08 2.81 -6.49
N LYS A 8 -1.46 3.81 -5.86
CA LYS A 8 -0.01 3.90 -5.68
C LYS A 8 0.32 4.02 -4.20
N VAL A 9 1.52 3.57 -3.84
CA VAL A 9 2.06 3.85 -2.51
C VAL A 9 2.42 5.32 -2.44
N ALA A 10 1.70 6.05 -1.61
CA ALA A 10 1.93 7.47 -1.39
C ALA A 10 3.11 7.67 -0.43
N GLY A 11 3.23 6.83 0.60
CA GLY A 11 4.33 6.89 1.56
C GLY A 11 4.08 6.00 2.78
N ILE A 12 4.91 6.20 3.79
CA ILE A 12 4.79 5.54 5.09
C ILE A 12 4.65 6.61 6.17
N ALA A 13 3.67 6.44 7.06
CA ALA A 13 3.42 7.26 8.22
C ALA A 13 3.70 6.50 9.51
N LEU A 14 3.70 7.23 10.63
CA LEU A 14 3.65 6.66 11.97
C LEU A 14 2.33 7.06 12.63
N ASP A 15 1.69 6.11 13.29
CA ASP A 15 0.54 6.37 14.15
C ASP A 15 0.98 7.25 15.35
N PRO A 16 0.37 8.42 15.59
CA PRO A 16 0.78 9.32 16.66
C PRO A 16 0.56 8.74 18.07
N THR A 17 -0.26 7.69 18.20
CA THR A 17 -0.64 7.10 19.48
C THR A 17 0.40 6.09 19.96
N ASN A 18 0.91 5.26 19.05
CA ASN A 18 1.73 4.09 19.39
C ASN A 18 2.97 3.94 18.48
N ASN A 19 3.22 4.88 17.57
CA ASN A 19 4.29 4.86 16.57
C ASN A 19 4.25 3.62 15.66
N ALA A 20 3.11 2.96 15.52
CA ALA A 20 2.95 1.86 14.58
C ALA A 20 3.08 2.38 13.14
N PRO A 21 3.86 1.73 12.26
CA PRO A 21 3.97 2.13 10.87
C PRO A 21 2.67 1.89 10.08
N ILE A 22 2.37 2.83 9.20
CA ILE A 22 1.21 2.79 8.31
C ILE A 22 1.70 3.00 6.88
N VAL A 23 1.43 2.07 5.98
CA VAL A 23 1.59 2.32 4.54
C VAL A 23 0.33 3.00 4.02
N VAL A 24 0.50 4.09 3.27
CA VAL A 24 -0.59 4.89 2.74
C VAL A 24 -0.72 4.62 1.25
N LEU A 25 -1.82 4.04 0.81
CA LEU A 25 -2.19 3.91 -0.60
C LEU A 25 -3.07 5.08 -1.01
N ARG A 26 -2.89 5.57 -2.23
CA ARG A 26 -3.70 6.65 -2.82
C ARG A 26 -4.05 6.33 -4.26
N ASP A 27 -5.27 6.64 -4.67
CA ASP A 27 -5.68 6.45 -6.06
C ASP A 27 -4.96 7.45 -6.98
N LEU A 28 -4.99 7.16 -8.28
CA LEU A 28 -4.30 7.99 -9.28
C LEU A 28 -4.87 9.42 -9.35
N GLU A 29 -6.17 9.59 -9.09
CA GLU A 29 -6.84 10.90 -9.06
C GLU A 29 -6.71 11.62 -7.70
N GLY A 30 -6.20 10.91 -6.69
CA GLY A 30 -5.98 11.43 -5.35
C GLY A 30 -7.23 11.68 -4.51
N LYS A 31 -8.36 11.08 -4.87
CA LYS A 31 -9.68 11.15 -4.21
C LYS A 31 -9.81 10.19 -3.02
N PHE A 32 -9.10 9.08 -3.04
CA PHE A 32 -9.20 8.01 -2.06
C PHE A 32 -7.84 7.74 -1.43
N VAL A 33 -7.85 7.59 -0.11
CA VAL A 33 -6.67 7.22 0.67
C VAL A 33 -7.01 6.03 1.54
N LEU A 34 -6.20 4.98 1.42
CA LEU A 34 -6.31 3.76 2.20
C LEU A 34 -5.06 3.58 3.07
N PRO A 35 -5.14 3.81 4.38
CA PRO A 35 -4.09 3.44 5.32
C PRO A 35 -4.14 1.94 5.62
N ILE A 36 -2.97 1.31 5.72
CA ILE A 36 -2.82 -0.07 6.15
C ILE A 36 -1.72 -0.11 7.22
N TRP A 37 -2.07 -0.49 8.44
CA TRP A 37 -1.08 -0.70 9.52
C TRP A 37 -0.24 -1.92 9.20
N ILE A 38 1.08 -1.78 9.35
CA ILE A 38 2.07 -2.81 9.04
C ILE A 38 3.13 -2.88 10.14
N GLY A 39 3.88 -3.98 10.17
CA GLY A 39 5.02 -4.11 11.08
C GLY A 39 6.20 -3.24 10.66
N ILE A 40 7.13 -3.03 11.60
CA ILE A 40 8.32 -2.19 11.39
C ILE A 40 9.27 -2.78 10.33
N MET A 41 9.35 -4.11 10.25
CA MET A 41 10.18 -4.78 9.26
C MET A 41 9.59 -4.63 7.85
N GLU A 42 8.28 -4.76 7.73
CA GLU A 42 7.55 -4.53 6.49
C GLU A 42 7.68 -3.06 6.04
N ALA A 43 7.52 -2.12 6.95
CA ALA A 43 7.69 -0.70 6.66
C ALA A 43 9.09 -0.38 6.15
N SER A 44 10.12 -0.92 6.80
CA SER A 44 11.51 -0.77 6.37
C SER A 44 11.73 -1.32 4.94
N ALA A 45 11.17 -2.49 4.63
CA ALA A 45 11.30 -3.10 3.31
C ALA A 45 10.60 -2.30 2.19
N ILE A 46 9.47 -1.66 2.49
CA ILE A 46 8.74 -0.77 1.59
C ILE A 46 9.48 0.56 1.43
N ALA A 47 9.90 1.19 2.54
CA ALA A 47 10.65 2.45 2.55
C ALA A 47 11.90 2.36 1.68
N ALA A 48 12.71 1.32 1.89
CA ALA A 48 13.92 1.11 1.10
C ALA A 48 13.65 1.03 -0.40
N SER A 49 12.52 0.42 -0.79
CA SER A 49 12.12 0.35 -2.20
C SER A 49 11.64 1.69 -2.76
N LEU A 50 10.88 2.47 -1.97
CA LEU A 50 10.41 3.80 -2.36
C LEU A 50 11.57 4.79 -2.54
N GLU A 51 12.57 4.71 -1.66
CA GLU A 51 13.75 5.58 -1.69
C GLU A 51 14.82 5.10 -2.69
N GLY A 52 14.58 3.97 -3.37
CA GLY A 52 15.53 3.39 -4.33
C GLY A 52 16.84 2.93 -3.68
N ILE A 53 16.82 2.62 -2.39
CA ILE A 53 17.99 2.13 -1.65
C ILE A 53 18.40 0.78 -2.22
N ARG A 54 19.69 0.66 -2.55
CA ARG A 54 20.31 -0.61 -2.98
C ARG A 54 21.32 -1.06 -1.95
N TYR A 55 21.02 -2.19 -1.31
CA TYR A 55 21.94 -2.83 -0.37
C TYR A 55 23.03 -3.63 -1.09
N SER A 56 24.13 -3.92 -0.38
CA SER A 56 25.25 -4.72 -0.91
C SER A 56 24.89 -6.18 -1.15
N ARG A 57 23.88 -6.68 -0.45
CA ARG A 57 23.30 -8.02 -0.57
C ARG A 57 21.79 -7.92 -0.75
N PRO A 58 21.16 -8.83 -1.51
CA PRO A 58 19.72 -8.81 -1.71
C PRO A 58 18.97 -9.07 -0.39
N MET A 59 17.96 -8.25 -0.12
CA MET A 59 17.00 -8.48 0.96
C MET A 59 15.94 -9.49 0.52
N THR A 60 15.05 -9.88 1.43
CA THR A 60 14.06 -10.94 1.19
C THR A 60 13.22 -10.73 -0.07
N HIS A 61 12.65 -9.53 -0.27
CA HIS A 61 11.85 -9.24 -1.46
C HIS A 61 12.70 -9.08 -2.73
N ASP A 62 13.98 -8.72 -2.61
CA ASP A 62 14.91 -8.70 -3.75
C ASP A 62 15.25 -10.13 -4.19
N LEU A 63 15.50 -11.03 -3.22
CA LEU A 63 15.67 -12.45 -3.47
C LEU A 63 14.43 -13.04 -4.15
N PHE A 64 13.23 -12.71 -3.65
CA PHE A 64 11.97 -13.20 -4.22
C PHE A 64 11.79 -12.74 -5.68
N LYS A 65 12.09 -11.47 -5.96
CA LYS A 65 12.16 -10.94 -7.34
C LYS A 65 13.12 -11.75 -8.20
N SER A 66 14.36 -11.95 -7.75
CA SER A 66 15.36 -12.70 -8.53
C SER A 66 14.95 -14.15 -8.78
N VAL A 67 14.30 -14.80 -7.81
CA VAL A 67 13.76 -16.16 -7.99
C VAL A 67 12.68 -16.18 -9.07
N MET A 68 11.71 -15.27 -9.03
CA MET A 68 10.65 -15.21 -10.04
C MET A 68 11.20 -14.91 -11.44
N GLU A 69 12.11 -13.93 -11.56
CA GLU A 69 12.79 -13.61 -12.82
C GLU A 69 13.56 -14.81 -13.39
N THR A 70 14.29 -15.52 -12.53
CA THR A 70 15.07 -16.71 -12.92
C THR A 70 14.17 -17.85 -13.40
N LEU A 71 13.00 -18.03 -12.78
CA LEU A 71 12.02 -19.05 -13.15
C LEU A 71 11.12 -18.63 -14.32
N GLY A 72 11.27 -17.41 -14.85
CA GLY A 72 10.40 -16.88 -15.91
C GLY A 72 8.96 -16.62 -15.46
N VAL A 73 8.76 -16.39 -14.15
CA VAL A 73 7.47 -16.02 -13.58
C VAL A 73 7.32 -14.51 -13.62
N LYS A 74 6.22 -14.02 -14.18
CA LYS A 74 5.90 -12.59 -14.23
C LYS A 74 4.83 -12.27 -13.19
N VAL A 75 5.08 -11.26 -12.36
CA VAL A 75 4.03 -10.70 -11.49
C VAL A 75 3.22 -9.69 -12.32
N GLU A 76 1.96 -9.98 -12.58
CA GLU A 76 1.10 -9.10 -13.38
C GLU A 76 0.61 -7.90 -12.57
N LYS A 77 0.11 -8.17 -11.37
CA LYS A 77 -0.50 -7.19 -10.47
C LYS A 77 -0.60 -7.75 -9.06
N ILE A 78 -0.82 -6.86 -8.11
CA ILE A 78 -1.30 -7.22 -6.79
C ILE A 78 -2.66 -6.57 -6.54
N GLU A 79 -3.49 -7.24 -5.77
CA GLU A 79 -4.84 -6.82 -5.45
C GLU A 79 -5.05 -6.91 -3.94
N VAL A 80 -5.42 -5.82 -3.26
CA VAL A 80 -6.00 -5.88 -1.91
C VAL A 80 -7.48 -6.18 -2.08
N VAL A 81 -7.88 -7.40 -1.74
CA VAL A 81 -9.16 -7.98 -2.18
C VAL A 81 -10.23 -8.00 -1.12
N ASP A 82 -9.88 -7.93 0.17
CA ASP A 82 -10.84 -8.07 1.26
C ASP A 82 -10.28 -7.47 2.57
N ILE A 83 -11.18 -7.17 3.50
CA ILE A 83 -10.88 -6.82 4.89
C ILE A 83 -11.88 -7.52 5.82
N ARG A 84 -11.37 -8.26 6.81
CA ARG A 84 -12.19 -8.98 7.79
C ARG A 84 -11.59 -8.80 9.17
N ASP A 85 -12.39 -8.38 10.15
CA ASP A 85 -11.95 -8.15 11.52
C ASP A 85 -10.67 -7.27 11.59
N ASN A 86 -10.63 -6.19 10.79
CA ASN A 86 -9.48 -5.28 10.62
C ASN A 86 -8.20 -5.92 10.04
N VAL A 87 -8.31 -7.11 9.44
CA VAL A 87 -7.21 -7.79 8.73
C VAL A 87 -7.45 -7.69 7.23
N PHE A 88 -6.52 -7.05 6.54
CA PHE A 88 -6.53 -6.95 5.08
C PHE A 88 -5.94 -8.20 4.42
N PHE A 89 -6.53 -8.60 3.30
CA PHE A 89 -6.08 -9.72 2.48
C PHE A 89 -5.67 -9.23 1.10
N ALA A 90 -4.58 -9.77 0.56
CA ALA A 90 -4.11 -9.44 -0.77
C ALA A 90 -3.83 -10.70 -1.60
N LEU A 91 -3.95 -10.56 -2.92
CA LEU A 91 -3.55 -11.56 -3.88
C LEU A 91 -2.43 -11.01 -4.77
N ILE A 92 -1.47 -11.87 -5.09
CA ILE A 92 -0.47 -11.61 -6.13
C ILE A 92 -0.85 -12.46 -7.34
N THR A 93 -1.16 -11.81 -8.47
CA THR A 93 -1.42 -12.51 -9.72
C THR A 93 -0.11 -12.74 -10.46
N LEU A 94 0.21 -14.01 -10.70
CA LEU A 94 1.40 -14.47 -11.40
C LEU A 94 1.02 -15.06 -12.76
N GLU A 95 1.85 -14.81 -13.76
CA GLU A 95 1.82 -15.47 -15.05
C GLU A 95 3.02 -16.42 -15.16
N TYR A 96 2.74 -17.70 -15.39
CA TYR A 96 3.75 -18.75 -15.55
C TYR A 96 3.33 -19.74 -16.64
N ASN A 97 4.17 -19.92 -17.66
CA ASN A 97 3.89 -20.79 -18.82
C ASN A 97 2.52 -20.52 -19.46
N GLY A 98 2.13 -19.25 -19.57
CA GLY A 98 0.84 -18.82 -20.13
C GLY A 98 -0.38 -19.05 -19.21
N ASN A 99 -0.18 -19.61 -18.02
CA ASN A 99 -1.23 -19.77 -17.02
C ASN A 99 -1.18 -18.64 -16.00
N LYS A 100 -2.36 -18.18 -15.58
CA LYS A 100 -2.49 -17.24 -14.47
C LYS A 100 -2.78 -17.99 -13.19
N VAL A 101 -2.01 -17.71 -12.16
CA VAL A 101 -2.20 -18.25 -10.81
C VAL A 101 -2.17 -17.12 -9.80
N THR A 102 -2.98 -17.24 -8.76
CA THR A 102 -3.04 -16.26 -7.67
C THR A 102 -2.44 -16.85 -6.41
N VAL A 103 -1.64 -16.06 -5.71
CA VAL A 103 -1.04 -16.43 -4.41
C VAL A 103 -1.60 -15.51 -3.33
N ASP A 104 -2.05 -16.10 -2.23
CA ASP A 104 -2.46 -15.35 -1.03
C ASP A 104 -1.26 -14.67 -0.38
N ALA A 105 -1.44 -13.41 0.02
CA ALA A 105 -0.39 -12.58 0.57
C ALA A 105 -0.94 -11.58 1.59
N ARG A 106 -0.07 -11.18 2.52
CA ARG A 106 -0.30 -9.96 3.29
C ARG A 106 -0.13 -8.75 2.36
N PRO A 107 -0.92 -7.67 2.52
CA PRO A 107 -0.77 -6.47 1.70
C PRO A 107 0.64 -5.88 1.74
N SER A 108 1.31 -5.91 2.91
CA SER A 108 2.68 -5.43 3.07
C SER A 108 3.67 -6.11 2.13
N ASP A 109 3.60 -7.44 2.02
CA ASP A 109 4.49 -8.23 1.16
C ASP A 109 4.16 -8.01 -0.32
N ALA A 110 2.87 -8.01 -0.65
CA ALA A 110 2.39 -7.76 -2.01
C ALA A 110 2.83 -6.37 -2.51
N ILE A 111 2.70 -5.33 -1.68
CA ILE A 111 3.16 -3.97 -1.97
C ILE A 111 4.69 -3.92 -2.14
N ALA A 112 5.44 -4.56 -1.23
CA ALA A 112 6.90 -4.58 -1.30
C ALA A 112 7.43 -5.27 -2.57
N ILE A 113 6.72 -6.30 -3.06
CA ILE A 113 7.00 -6.97 -4.34
C ILE A 113 6.62 -6.07 -5.51
N ALA A 114 5.44 -5.44 -5.47
CA ALA A 114 4.95 -4.58 -6.54
C ALA A 114 5.88 -3.39 -6.81
N LEU A 115 6.41 -2.76 -5.76
CA LEU A 115 7.39 -1.68 -5.89
C LEU A 115 8.70 -2.12 -6.55
N ARG A 116 9.17 -3.35 -6.29
CA ARG A 116 10.43 -3.87 -6.84
C ARG A 116 10.32 -4.35 -8.29
N LEU A 117 9.13 -4.79 -8.68
CA LEU A 117 8.82 -5.29 -10.02
C LEU A 117 8.09 -4.27 -10.89
N ASN A 118 7.73 -3.11 -10.34
CA ASN A 118 6.92 -2.09 -10.99
C ASN A 118 5.59 -2.66 -11.54
N CYS A 119 4.92 -3.52 -10.78
CA CYS A 119 3.59 -4.01 -11.16
C CYS A 119 2.48 -3.18 -10.53
N ALA A 120 1.31 -3.22 -11.14
CA ALA A 120 0.17 -2.42 -10.72
C ALA A 120 -0.41 -2.90 -9.38
N ILE A 121 -0.84 -1.94 -8.55
CA ILE A 121 -1.49 -2.17 -7.26
C ILE A 121 -2.97 -1.80 -7.42
N PHE A 122 -3.85 -2.76 -7.16
CA PHE A 122 -5.29 -2.57 -7.19
C PHE A 122 -5.89 -2.81 -5.81
N VAL A 123 -6.99 -2.14 -5.52
CA VAL A 123 -7.79 -2.34 -4.32
C VAL A 123 -9.24 -2.51 -4.73
N ALA A 124 -9.91 -3.54 -4.18
CA ALA A 124 -11.30 -3.79 -4.49
C ALA A 124 -12.20 -2.64 -4.00
N ASP A 125 -13.21 -2.26 -4.79
CA ASP A 125 -14.06 -1.10 -4.51
C ASP A 125 -14.69 -1.12 -3.11
N HIS A 126 -15.06 -2.29 -2.60
CA HIS A 126 -15.65 -2.40 -1.26
C HIS A 126 -14.62 -2.09 -0.16
N VAL A 127 -13.38 -2.54 -0.33
CA VAL A 127 -12.26 -2.16 0.55
C VAL A 127 -11.97 -0.66 0.45
N VAL A 128 -12.12 -0.06 -0.73
CA VAL A 128 -12.01 1.41 -0.92
C VAL A 128 -13.18 2.16 -0.28
N LYS A 129 -14.39 1.59 -0.25
CA LYS A 129 -15.55 2.22 0.43
C LYS A 129 -15.35 2.30 1.93
N ASP A 130 -14.65 1.33 2.51
CA ASP A 130 -14.24 1.36 3.91
C ASP A 130 -13.01 2.27 4.11
N ALA A 131 -12.31 2.63 3.03
CA ALA A 131 -11.23 3.61 3.01
C ALA A 131 -11.73 5.06 3.12
N ILE A 132 -10.80 5.98 3.34
CA ILE A 132 -11.10 7.40 3.51
C ILE A 132 -11.35 8.05 2.15
N ARG A 133 -12.41 8.85 2.06
CA ARG A 133 -12.58 9.80 0.98
C ARG A 133 -11.95 11.14 1.35
N VAL A 134 -10.97 11.59 0.56
CA VAL A 134 -10.35 12.90 0.72
C VAL A 134 -11.02 13.88 -0.23
N GLU A 135 -11.82 14.79 0.32
CA GLU A 135 -12.36 15.92 -0.45
C GLU A 135 -11.37 17.09 -0.40
N THR A 136 -10.68 17.35 -1.51
CA THR A 136 -9.86 18.54 -1.68
C THR A 136 -10.74 19.76 -1.98
N SER A 137 -11.39 20.32 -0.97
CA SER A 137 -11.96 21.67 -1.07
C SER A 137 -10.83 22.69 -0.91
N LYS A 138 -10.52 23.44 -1.97
CA LYS A 138 -9.43 24.44 -2.01
C LYS A 138 -9.60 25.64 -1.08
N GLU A 139 -10.68 25.76 -0.33
CA GLU A 139 -10.88 26.88 0.60
C GLU A 139 -11.48 26.35 1.91
N THR A 140 -10.69 26.50 2.98
CA THR A 140 -11.09 26.45 4.40
C THR A 140 -11.78 25.16 4.89
N GLY A 141 -10.98 24.23 5.45
CA GLY A 141 -11.48 23.23 6.40
C GLY A 141 -12.14 21.99 5.81
N GLY A 142 -11.39 21.23 4.99
CA GLY A 142 -11.85 19.97 4.39
C GLY A 142 -12.46 19.00 5.42
N LYS A 143 -13.69 18.55 5.15
CA LYS A 143 -14.33 17.49 5.94
C LYS A 143 -13.75 16.14 5.53
N VAL A 144 -12.91 15.57 6.39
CA VAL A 144 -12.46 14.18 6.25
C VAL A 144 -13.59 13.24 6.67
N ILE A 145 -14.15 12.50 5.72
CA ILE A 145 -15.11 11.43 5.99
C ILE A 145 -14.33 10.12 6.00
N VAL A 146 -13.97 9.68 7.21
CA VAL A 146 -13.27 8.42 7.46
C VAL A 146 -14.29 7.30 7.65
N GLY A 147 -14.08 6.18 6.94
CA GLY A 147 -14.84 4.93 7.06
C GLY A 147 -14.43 4.05 8.25
N PHE A 148 -13.34 4.39 8.95
CA PHE A 148 -12.95 3.82 10.24
C PHE A 148 -13.57 4.64 11.38
N GLU A 149 -14.74 4.25 11.89
CA GLU A 149 -15.40 4.98 13.00
C GLU A 149 -14.50 5.09 14.26
N GLN A 150 -13.56 4.16 14.47
CA GLN A 150 -12.71 4.15 15.66
C GLN A 150 -11.39 4.95 15.56
N ASP A 151 -10.90 5.28 14.36
CA ASP A 151 -9.60 5.97 14.18
C ASP A 151 -9.65 7.21 13.28
N LYS A 152 -10.86 7.74 13.05
CA LYS A 152 -11.12 8.92 12.21
C LYS A 152 -10.30 10.15 12.57
N GLU A 153 -10.20 10.49 13.84
CA GLU A 153 -9.47 11.67 14.30
C GLU A 153 -7.96 11.50 14.19
N LYS A 154 -7.43 10.35 14.62
CA LYS A 154 -5.99 10.02 14.53
C LYS A 154 -5.51 10.01 13.08
N LEU A 155 -6.32 9.46 12.20
CA LEU A 155 -6.00 9.35 10.79
C LEU A 155 -6.11 10.69 10.06
N LYS A 156 -7.06 11.55 10.47
CA LYS A 156 -7.08 12.96 10.04
C LYS A 156 -5.80 13.68 10.50
N GLU A 157 -5.37 13.51 11.74
CA GLU A 157 -4.11 14.08 12.20
C GLU A 157 -2.90 13.56 11.42
N ILE A 158 -2.85 12.27 11.08
CA ILE A 158 -1.77 11.70 10.26
C ILE A 158 -1.74 12.36 8.88
N LEU A 159 -2.90 12.50 8.23
CA LEU A 159 -3.01 13.15 6.92
C LEU A 159 -2.72 14.65 6.96
N GLU A 160 -3.07 15.33 8.04
CA GLU A 160 -2.76 16.75 8.26
C GLU A 160 -1.28 16.99 8.57
N LYS A 161 -0.63 16.05 9.27
CA LYS A 161 0.81 16.09 9.57
C LYS A 161 1.67 15.63 8.40
N MET A 162 1.10 14.92 7.42
CA MET A 162 1.75 14.59 6.16
C MET A 162 1.57 15.74 5.16
N ASN A 163 2.61 16.54 4.92
CA ASN A 163 2.56 17.46 3.79
C ASN A 163 2.57 16.69 2.47
N PRO A 164 1.99 17.24 1.38
CA PRO A 164 2.14 16.71 0.02
C PRO A 164 3.60 16.45 -0.38
N GLU A 165 4.56 17.13 0.24
CA GLU A 165 6.01 17.01 0.00
C GLU A 165 6.71 15.95 0.88
N ASP A 166 6.04 15.44 1.92
CA ASP A 166 6.55 14.40 2.82
C ASP A 166 6.21 12.98 2.31
N PHE A 167 5.33 12.89 1.30
CA PHE A 167 5.08 11.66 0.56
C PHE A 167 6.36 11.20 -0.13
N GLY A 168 7.04 10.21 0.48
CA GLY A 168 8.25 9.59 -0.06
C GLY A 168 9.56 9.88 0.69
N LYS A 169 9.54 10.59 1.82
CA LYS A 169 10.71 10.75 2.69
C LYS A 169 10.51 9.98 3.99
N PHE A 170 10.87 8.70 4.02
CA PHE A 170 10.86 7.92 5.26
C PHE A 170 12.28 7.81 5.80
N LYS A 171 12.67 8.74 6.66
CA LYS A 171 13.94 8.60 7.38
C LYS A 171 13.80 7.51 8.44
N ALA A 172 14.34 6.33 8.12
CA ALA A 172 14.63 5.27 9.08
C ALA A 172 15.65 5.73 10.14
#